data_AF-A0A838GGJ7-F1
#
_entry.id   AF-A0A838GGJ7-F1
#
_cell.length_a   1.000
_cell.length_b   1.000
_cell.length_c   1.000
_cell.angle_alpha   90.00
_cell.angle_beta   90.00
_cell.angle_gamma   90.00
#
_symmetry.space_group_name_H-M   'P 1'
#
loop_
_entity.id
_entity.type
_entity.pdbx_description
1 polymer ?
#
loop_
_entity_poly.entity_id
_entity_poly.type
_entity_poly.pdbx_seq_one_letter_code
_entity_poly.pdbx_strand_id
1 'polypeptide(L)'
;MSYQGRFRIWRGDATAGDLVDFEVEVNEGEVVLDVIHRVQATQAGDLAVRWNCKAGKCGSCSAEINGKPRLMCMTRMDTFERDDTITVTPMRTFPVIRDLVTDVSFNYEKAKEVQAFTPPEGLQPGDYRMQQVDVERGQEFRKCIECFMCQDICHVI
;
A
#
# COMPACT_ATOMS: atom_id res chain seq x y z
N MET A 1 19.77 -14.60 -11.17
CA MET A 1 19.68 -16.01 -10.65
C MET A 1 18.45 -16.14 -9.77
N SER A 2 17.79 -17.30 -9.72
CA SER A 2 16.66 -17.55 -8.80
C SER A 2 17.11 -18.28 -7.52
N TYR A 3 16.31 -18.17 -6.46
CA TYR A 3 16.51 -18.87 -5.18
C TYR A 3 15.17 -19.16 -4.51
N GLN A 4 15.16 -20.05 -3.51
CA GLN A 4 13.95 -20.33 -2.73
C GLN A 4 13.84 -19.33 -1.58
N GLY A 5 12.82 -18.48 -1.59
CA GLY A 5 12.51 -17.54 -0.53
C GLY A 5 11.51 -18.10 0.48
N ARG A 6 11.65 -17.71 1.75
CA ARG A 6 10.72 -18.07 2.82
C ARG A 6 9.80 -16.91 3.13
N PHE A 7 8.50 -17.12 2.97
CA PHE A 7 7.47 -16.15 3.25
C PHE A 7 6.54 -16.63 4.34
N ARG A 8 6.09 -15.70 5.16
CA ARG A 8 5.03 -15.92 6.14
C ARG A 8 3.93 -14.91 5.88
N ILE A 9 2.82 -15.35 5.30
CA ILE A 9 1.76 -14.45 4.82
C ILE A 9 0.56 -14.62 5.73
N TRP A 10 0.00 -13.51 6.22
CA TRP A 10 -1.23 -13.53 6.99
C TRP A 10 -2.41 -13.94 6.09
N ARG A 11 -3.18 -14.93 6.55
CA ARG A 11 -4.36 -15.47 5.87
C ARG A 11 -5.56 -15.44 6.81
N GLY A 12 -6.71 -14.99 6.33
CA GLY A 12 -7.91 -14.90 7.16
C GLY A 12 -8.90 -13.83 6.73
N ASP A 13 -9.81 -13.48 7.62
CA ASP A 13 -10.84 -12.47 7.43
C ASP A 13 -11.05 -11.61 8.69
N ALA A 14 -12.17 -10.89 8.76
CA ALA A 14 -12.53 -10.04 9.88
C ALA A 14 -12.71 -10.77 11.22
N THR A 15 -12.86 -12.09 11.22
CA THR A 15 -13.17 -12.90 12.42
C THR A 15 -11.97 -13.63 12.97
N ALA A 16 -11.13 -14.19 12.09
CA ALA A 16 -9.96 -14.96 12.47
C ALA A 16 -8.93 -14.97 11.33
N GLY A 17 -7.68 -15.22 11.67
CA GLY A 17 -6.62 -15.43 10.71
C GLY A 17 -5.30 -15.75 11.39
N ASP A 18 -4.42 -16.38 10.64
CA ASP A 18 -3.13 -16.85 11.10
C ASP A 18 -2.05 -16.63 10.04
N LEU A 19 -0.80 -16.68 10.49
CA LEU A 19 0.35 -16.63 9.61
C LEU A 19 0.61 -18.01 9.00
N VAL A 20 0.65 -18.07 7.67
CA VAL A 20 0.91 -19.31 6.91
C VAL A 20 2.27 -19.21 6.23
N ASP A 21 3.08 -20.25 6.37
CA ASP A 21 4.41 -20.33 5.79
C ASP A 21 4.34 -20.81 4.32
N PHE A 22 5.13 -20.17 3.45
CA PHE A 22 5.26 -20.46 2.03
C PHE A 22 6.73 -20.49 1.65
N GLU A 23 7.12 -21.50 0.87
CA GLU A 23 8.39 -21.51 0.16
C GLU A 23 8.10 -21.23 -1.32
N VAL A 24 8.72 -20.19 -1.86
CA VAL A 24 8.42 -19.72 -3.21
C VAL A 24 9.70 -19.32 -3.93
N GLU A 25 9.80 -19.67 -5.21
CA GLU A 25 10.94 -19.22 -6.03
C GLU A 25 10.93 -17.69 -6.10
N VAL A 26 12.09 -17.07 -5.97
CA VAL A 26 12.30 -15.63 -6.11
C VAL A 26 13.36 -15.41 -7.18
N ASN A 27 13.07 -14.49 -8.11
CA ASN A 27 14.00 -14.08 -9.15
C ASN A 27 14.68 -12.75 -8.81
N GLU A 28 15.87 -12.58 -9.36
CA GLU A 28 16.61 -11.33 -9.28
C GLU A 28 15.82 -10.16 -9.88
N GLY A 29 15.80 -9.03 -9.17
CA GLY A 29 15.08 -7.81 -9.56
C GLY A 29 13.61 -7.77 -9.16
N GLU A 30 13.07 -8.84 -8.57
CA GLU A 30 11.68 -8.87 -8.11
C GLU A 30 11.45 -7.99 -6.88
N VAL A 31 10.19 -7.59 -6.73
CA VAL A 31 9.67 -6.93 -5.54
C VAL A 31 8.73 -7.87 -4.81
N VAL A 32 8.42 -7.58 -3.54
CA VAL A 32 7.54 -8.41 -2.71
C VAL A 32 6.19 -8.68 -3.40
N LEU A 33 5.62 -7.70 -4.12
CA LEU A 33 4.37 -7.91 -4.85
C LEU A 33 4.46 -9.02 -5.92
N ASP A 34 5.60 -9.15 -6.61
CA ASP A 34 5.78 -10.20 -7.61
C ASP A 34 5.76 -11.59 -6.97
N VAL A 35 6.38 -11.72 -5.79
CA VAL A 35 6.41 -12.96 -5.03
C VAL A 35 5.03 -13.29 -4.45
N ILE A 36 4.29 -12.29 -3.95
CA ILE A 36 2.89 -12.47 -3.52
C ILE A 36 2.00 -12.95 -4.67
N HIS A 37 2.14 -12.40 -5.88
CA HIS A 37 1.41 -12.91 -7.04
C HIS A 37 1.82 -14.31 -7.44
N ARG A 38 3.10 -14.68 -7.28
CA ARG A 38 3.55 -16.05 -7.51
C ARG A 38 2.93 -17.02 -6.53
N VAL A 39 2.90 -16.69 -5.23
CA VAL A 39 2.19 -17.49 -4.23
C VAL A 39 0.72 -17.61 -4.58
N GLN A 40 0.07 -16.49 -4.95
CA GLN A 40 -1.33 -16.49 -5.38
C GLN A 40 -1.56 -17.42 -6.58
N ALA A 41 -0.70 -17.37 -7.60
CA ALA A 41 -0.87 -18.14 -8.82
C ALA A 41 -0.56 -19.64 -8.67
N THR A 42 0.31 -20.02 -7.72
CA THR A 42 0.89 -21.39 -7.68
C THR A 42 0.53 -22.19 -6.44
N GLN A 43 0.28 -21.53 -5.30
CA GLN A 43 0.12 -22.20 -4.00
C GLN A 43 -1.18 -21.80 -3.28
N ALA A 44 -1.67 -20.58 -3.51
CA ALA A 44 -2.83 -20.02 -2.82
C ALA A 44 -3.71 -19.20 -3.76
N GLY A 45 -4.43 -19.87 -4.67
CA GLY A 45 -5.31 -19.27 -5.68
C GLY A 45 -6.39 -18.33 -5.14
N ASP A 46 -6.69 -18.43 -3.86
CA ASP A 46 -7.71 -17.69 -3.15
C ASP A 46 -7.16 -16.55 -2.26
N LEU A 47 -5.83 -16.33 -2.26
CA LEU A 47 -5.17 -15.24 -1.53
C LEU A 47 -5.69 -13.89 -2.05
N ALA A 48 -6.28 -13.09 -1.16
CA ALA A 48 -6.71 -11.74 -1.47
C ALA A 48 -5.56 -10.73 -1.30
N VAL A 49 -5.28 -9.96 -2.36
CA VAL A 49 -4.28 -8.89 -2.35
C VAL A 49 -4.78 -7.70 -3.16
N ARG A 50 -4.64 -6.50 -2.61
CA ARG A 50 -4.96 -5.26 -3.32
C ARG A 50 -3.71 -4.73 -4.03
N TRP A 51 -3.81 -4.48 -5.33
CA TRP A 51 -2.73 -3.93 -6.15
C TRP A 51 -3.28 -3.32 -7.44
N ASN A 52 -2.46 -2.54 -8.16
CA ASN A 52 -2.79 -2.06 -9.52
C ASN A 52 -1.52 -1.59 -10.26
N CYS A 53 -1.05 -0.35 -10.02
CA CYS A 53 -0.10 0.33 -10.92
C CYS A 53 1.31 -0.26 -11.02
N LYS A 54 1.75 -1.06 -10.03
CA LYS A 54 3.13 -1.56 -9.88
C LYS A 54 4.25 -0.50 -10.07
N ALA A 55 3.98 0.75 -9.71
CA ALA A 55 4.89 1.88 -9.95
C ALA A 55 4.99 2.85 -8.76
N GLY A 56 4.43 2.49 -7.60
CA GLY A 56 4.40 3.36 -6.42
C GLY A 56 3.58 4.64 -6.59
N LYS A 57 2.52 4.61 -7.41
CA LYS A 57 1.70 5.80 -7.73
C LYS A 57 0.25 5.75 -7.27
N CYS A 58 -0.36 4.57 -7.15
CA CYS A 58 -1.77 4.45 -6.80
C CYS A 58 -2.05 4.16 -5.31
N GLY A 59 -1.01 3.90 -4.51
CA GLY A 59 -1.15 3.59 -3.08
C GLY A 59 -1.83 2.27 -2.73
N SER A 60 -2.21 1.43 -3.70
CA SER A 60 -3.11 0.30 -3.46
C SER A 60 -2.51 -0.95 -2.82
N CYS A 61 -1.19 -1.13 -2.90
CA CYS A 61 -0.47 -2.34 -2.45
C CYS A 61 0.31 -2.11 -1.15
N SER A 62 -0.21 -1.24 -0.29
CA SER A 62 0.31 -1.07 1.06
C SER A 62 0.04 -2.34 1.88
N ALA A 63 1.07 -2.81 2.57
CA ALA A 63 1.01 -3.90 3.55
C ALA A 63 2.12 -3.69 4.57
N GLU A 64 2.08 -4.42 5.69
CA GLU A 64 3.23 -4.51 6.57
C GLU A 64 4.17 -5.62 6.10
N ILE A 65 5.45 -5.29 5.94
CA ILE A 65 6.50 -6.23 5.56
C ILE A 65 7.55 -6.21 6.66
N ASN A 66 7.70 -7.33 7.37
CA ASN A 66 8.48 -7.46 8.60
C ASN A 66 8.10 -6.38 9.64
N GLY A 67 6.79 -6.17 9.83
CA GLY A 67 6.24 -5.21 10.80
C GLY A 67 6.44 -3.73 10.45
N LYS A 68 6.78 -3.43 9.18
CA LYS A 68 6.93 -2.04 8.70
C LYS A 68 5.95 -1.80 7.54
N PRO A 69 5.17 -0.71 7.56
CA PRO A 69 4.30 -0.38 6.44
C PRO A 69 5.14 -0.02 5.22
N ARG A 70 4.87 -0.72 4.11
CA ARG A 70 5.57 -0.55 2.84
C ARG A 70 4.63 -0.77 1.67
N LEU A 71 5.00 -0.21 0.51
CA LEU A 71 4.40 -0.61 -0.75
C LEU A 71 5.06 -1.90 -1.22
N MET A 72 4.28 -2.98 -1.36
CA MET A 72 4.79 -4.26 -1.85
C MET A 72 5.44 -4.14 -3.24
N CYS A 73 4.89 -3.27 -4.11
CA CYS A 73 5.44 -3.06 -5.45
C CYS A 73 6.76 -2.28 -5.51
N MET A 74 7.16 -1.64 -4.41
CA MET A 74 8.42 -0.87 -4.32
C MET A 74 9.43 -1.53 -3.38
N THR A 75 9.03 -2.59 -2.67
CA THR A 75 9.90 -3.28 -1.72
C THR A 75 10.67 -4.37 -2.47
N ARG A 76 11.92 -4.08 -2.80
CA ARG A 76 12.77 -4.98 -3.59
C ARG A 76 13.22 -6.18 -2.75
N MET A 77 13.24 -7.35 -3.37
CA MET A 77 13.70 -8.59 -2.72
C MET A 77 15.18 -8.56 -2.37
N ASP A 78 15.99 -7.79 -3.10
CA ASP A 78 17.41 -7.57 -2.80
C ASP A 78 17.70 -6.74 -1.54
N THR A 79 16.66 -6.24 -0.87
CA THR A 79 16.79 -5.55 0.43
C THR A 79 16.77 -6.49 1.63
N PHE A 80 16.51 -7.78 1.42
CA PHE A 80 16.49 -8.84 2.43
C PHE A 80 17.64 -9.83 2.19
N GLU A 81 18.12 -10.47 3.25
CA GLU A 81 19.04 -11.60 3.11
C GLU A 81 18.25 -12.80 2.55
N ARG A 82 18.92 -13.67 1.78
CA ARG A 82 18.23 -14.79 1.10
C ARG A 82 17.63 -15.80 2.09
N ASP A 83 18.24 -15.87 3.26
CA ASP A 83 17.90 -16.69 4.39
C ASP A 83 16.89 -16.00 5.32
N ASP A 84 16.47 -14.77 5.06
CA ASP A 84 15.41 -14.14 5.85
C ASP A 84 14.06 -14.83 5.61
N THR A 85 13.25 -14.90 6.67
CA THR A 85 11.82 -15.17 6.54
C THR A 85 11.09 -13.83 6.44
N ILE A 86 10.48 -13.56 5.29
CA ILE A 86 9.75 -12.32 5.04
C ILE A 86 8.30 -12.50 5.46
N THR A 87 7.90 -11.78 6.50
CA THR A 87 6.51 -11.77 7.00
C THR A 87 5.73 -10.64 6.31
N VAL A 88 4.58 -10.97 5.73
CA VAL A 88 3.68 -10.01 5.07
C VAL A 88 2.31 -10.08 5.73
N THR A 89 1.89 -8.96 6.33
CA THR A 89 0.61 -8.82 7.05
C THR A 89 -0.21 -7.67 6.47
N PRO A 90 -1.55 -7.69 6.63
CA PRO A 90 -2.38 -6.54 6.28
C PRO A 90 -1.96 -5.29 7.08
N MET A 91 -2.40 -4.12 6.61
CA MET A 91 -2.22 -2.85 7.32
C MET A 91 -2.98 -2.90 8.65
N ARG A 92 -2.26 -2.93 9.78
CA ARG A 92 -2.81 -3.22 11.11
C ARG A 92 -3.87 -2.25 11.61
N THR A 93 -3.82 -0.98 11.21
CA THR A 93 -4.75 0.06 11.71
C THR A 93 -6.14 -0.09 11.09
N PHE A 94 -6.25 -0.79 9.97
CA PHE A 94 -7.48 -0.91 9.20
C PHE A 94 -8.15 -2.27 9.42
N PRO A 95 -9.48 -2.34 9.54
CA PRO A 95 -10.19 -3.61 9.62
C PRO A 95 -9.85 -4.52 8.43
N VAL A 96 -9.56 -5.78 8.70
CA VAL A 96 -9.27 -6.74 7.64
C VAL A 96 -10.56 -7.15 6.93
N ILE A 97 -10.56 -7.09 5.60
CA ILE A 97 -11.62 -7.65 4.77
C ILE A 97 -11.31 -9.13 4.49
N ARG A 98 -10.12 -9.39 3.93
CA ARG A 98 -9.62 -10.74 3.65
C ARG A 98 -8.12 -10.69 3.37
N ASP A 99 -7.36 -11.62 3.93
CA ASP A 99 -5.91 -11.76 3.79
C ASP A 99 -5.17 -10.41 3.89
N LEU A 100 -4.54 -9.93 2.81
CA LEU A 100 -3.79 -8.68 2.80
C LEU A 100 -4.66 -7.44 2.44
N VAL A 101 -5.97 -7.61 2.31
CA VAL A 101 -6.92 -6.53 1.96
C VAL A 101 -7.59 -6.00 3.21
N THR A 102 -7.46 -4.70 3.42
CA THR A 102 -8.09 -3.97 4.52
C THR A 102 -9.11 -2.94 4.04
N ASP A 103 -10.03 -2.58 4.92
CA ASP A 103 -11.04 -1.55 4.70
C ASP A 103 -10.50 -0.16 5.06
N VAL A 104 -10.34 0.67 4.03
CA VAL A 104 -9.89 2.07 4.15
C VAL A 104 -11.01 3.07 3.82
N SER A 105 -12.28 2.61 3.80
CA SER A 105 -13.44 3.42 3.44
C SER A 105 -13.60 4.66 4.31
N PHE A 106 -13.32 4.56 5.61
CA PHE A 106 -13.33 5.69 6.54
C PHE A 106 -12.48 6.88 6.03
N ASN A 107 -11.30 6.58 5.45
CA ASN A 107 -10.39 7.62 4.97
C ASN A 107 -10.96 8.36 3.77
N TYR A 108 -11.66 7.65 2.89
CA TYR A 108 -12.34 8.25 1.75
C TYR A 108 -13.55 9.08 2.18
N GLU A 109 -14.31 8.63 3.18
CA GLU A 109 -15.38 9.44 3.75
C GLU A 109 -14.82 10.72 4.39
N LYS A 110 -13.70 10.64 5.11
CA LYS A 110 -13.02 11.83 5.63
C LYS A 110 -12.44 12.73 4.54
N ALA A 111 -11.93 12.19 3.46
CA ALA A 111 -11.43 12.99 2.34
C ALA A 111 -12.54 13.85 1.70
N LYS A 112 -13.79 13.34 1.65
CA LYS A 112 -14.94 14.10 1.13
C LYS A 112 -15.32 15.32 1.99
N GLU A 113 -14.94 15.34 3.27
CA GLU A 113 -15.18 16.48 4.16
C GLU A 113 -14.19 17.64 3.92
N VAL A 114 -13.09 17.40 3.16
CA VAL A 114 -12.10 18.44 2.86
C VAL A 114 -12.68 19.46 1.88
N GLN A 115 -12.68 20.73 2.29
CA GLN A 115 -13.18 21.82 1.45
C GLN A 115 -12.37 21.94 0.16
N ALA A 116 -13.07 21.90 -0.98
CA ALA A 116 -12.47 22.17 -2.28
C ALA A 116 -12.07 23.65 -2.40
N PHE A 117 -11.09 23.94 -3.26
CA PHE A 117 -10.70 25.31 -3.55
C PHE A 117 -11.87 26.13 -4.08
N THR A 118 -12.14 27.28 -3.46
CA THR A 118 -13.16 28.24 -3.89
C THR A 118 -12.46 29.52 -4.40
N PRO A 119 -12.57 29.86 -5.70
CA PRO A 119 -12.07 31.13 -6.22
C PRO A 119 -12.76 32.33 -5.56
N PRO A 120 -12.13 33.52 -5.56
CA PRO A 120 -12.79 34.76 -5.15
C PRO A 120 -14.11 35.00 -5.88
N GLU A 121 -15.08 35.60 -5.19
CA GLU A 121 -16.37 35.95 -5.78
C GLU A 121 -16.22 36.85 -7.01
N GLY A 122 -17.09 36.64 -8.01
CA GLY A 122 -17.13 37.45 -9.23
C GLY A 122 -16.12 37.07 -10.33
N LEU A 123 -15.30 36.04 -10.14
CA LEU A 123 -14.37 35.54 -11.18
C LEU A 123 -14.92 34.33 -11.93
N GLN A 124 -14.71 34.28 -13.26
CA GLN A 124 -15.05 33.11 -14.08
C GLN A 124 -13.89 32.10 -14.13
N PRO A 125 -14.14 30.83 -14.51
CA PRO A 125 -13.07 29.86 -14.75
C PRO A 125 -12.04 30.38 -15.75
N GLY A 126 -10.76 30.43 -15.34
CA GLY A 126 -9.67 30.96 -16.16
C GLY A 126 -9.33 32.43 -15.92
N ASP A 127 -10.11 33.18 -15.13
CA ASP A 127 -9.81 34.58 -14.78
C ASP A 127 -8.90 34.69 -13.55
N TYR A 128 -9.07 33.77 -12.59
CA TYR A 128 -8.25 33.77 -11.38
C TYR A 128 -6.76 33.61 -11.72
N ARG A 129 -5.93 34.53 -11.23
CA ARG A 129 -4.46 34.50 -11.35
C ARG A 129 -3.89 34.19 -9.97
N MET A 130 -3.20 33.07 -9.87
CA MET A 130 -2.52 32.63 -8.66
C MET A 130 -1.04 32.98 -8.77
N GLN A 131 -0.43 33.47 -7.70
CA GLN A 131 1.01 33.70 -7.71
C GLN A 131 1.74 32.36 -7.74
N GLN A 132 2.89 32.31 -8.43
CA GLN A 132 3.66 31.08 -8.55
C GLN A 132 4.02 30.47 -7.18
N VAL A 133 4.33 31.32 -6.19
CA VAL A 133 4.61 30.89 -4.81
C VAL A 133 3.45 30.12 -4.17
N ASP A 134 2.20 30.51 -4.46
CA ASP A 134 1.01 29.83 -3.93
C ASP A 134 0.78 28.47 -4.63
N VAL A 135 1.12 28.37 -5.92
CA VAL A 135 1.09 27.10 -6.67
C VAL A 135 2.13 26.13 -6.11
N GLU A 136 3.36 26.60 -5.93
CA GLU A 136 4.50 25.80 -5.50
C GLU A 136 4.32 25.28 -4.07
N ARG A 137 3.80 26.12 -3.17
CA ARG A 137 3.57 25.76 -1.76
C ARG A 137 2.73 24.49 -1.60
N GLY A 138 1.75 24.27 -2.49
CA GLY A 138 0.86 23.11 -2.43
C GLY A 138 1.41 21.83 -3.07
N GLN A 139 2.50 21.90 -3.87
CA GLN A 139 2.94 20.78 -4.68
C GLN A 139 3.38 19.57 -3.86
N GLU A 140 4.11 19.79 -2.76
CA GLU A 140 4.59 18.70 -1.92
C GLU A 140 3.43 17.89 -1.31
N PHE A 141 2.41 18.59 -0.78
CA PHE A 141 1.25 17.94 -0.17
C PHE A 141 0.39 17.18 -1.19
N ARG A 142 0.41 17.59 -2.46
CA ARG A 142 -0.29 16.90 -3.56
C ARG A 142 0.44 15.66 -4.09
N LYS A 143 1.63 15.34 -3.57
CA LYS A 143 2.31 14.08 -3.87
C LYS A 143 1.74 12.89 -3.10
N CYS A 144 0.85 13.12 -2.14
CA CYS A 144 0.13 12.05 -1.44
C CYS A 144 -0.60 11.17 -2.46
N ILE A 145 -0.42 9.86 -2.35
CA ILE A 145 -1.04 8.85 -3.22
C ILE A 145 -2.08 8.01 -2.49
N GLU A 146 -2.52 8.46 -1.30
CA GLU A 146 -3.53 7.78 -0.49
C GLU A 146 -3.15 6.30 -0.20
N CYS A 147 -1.87 6.05 0.04
CA CYS A 147 -1.37 4.72 0.44
C CYS A 147 -1.70 4.36 1.90
N PHE A 148 -2.09 5.36 2.70
CA PHE A 148 -2.49 5.25 4.11
C PHE A 148 -1.47 4.65 5.09
N MET A 149 -0.23 4.42 4.66
CA MET A 149 0.87 3.98 5.53
C MET A 149 1.19 4.95 6.67
N CYS A 150 0.94 6.24 6.50
CA CYS A 150 1.11 7.23 7.56
C CYS A 150 0.11 7.05 8.71
N GLN A 151 -1.08 6.52 8.44
CA GLN A 151 -2.07 6.23 9.48
C GLN A 151 -1.78 4.89 10.15
N ASP A 152 -1.30 3.92 9.39
CA ASP A 152 -0.93 2.59 9.89
C ASP A 152 0.20 2.61 10.95
N ILE A 153 1.11 3.57 10.82
CA ILE A 153 2.18 3.79 11.80
C ILE A 153 1.79 4.76 12.92
N CYS A 154 0.67 5.47 12.79
CA CYS A 154 0.28 6.52 13.72
C CYS A 154 -0.15 5.90 15.05
N HIS A 155 0.48 6.28 16.15
CA HIS A 155 0.14 5.78 17.49
C HIS A 155 -1.08 6.46 18.11
N VAL A 156 -1.65 7.46 17.42
CA VAL A 156 -2.82 8.22 17.88
C VAL A 156 -4.13 7.63 17.33
N ILE A 157 -4.05 6.94 16.19
CA ILE A 157 -5.17 6.30 15.50
C ILE A 157 -5.12 4.82 15.83
#